data_AF-A0A9W7APL5-F1
#
_entry.id   AF-A0A9W7APL5-F1
#
_cell.length_a   1.000
_cell.length_b   1.000
_cell.length_c   1.000
_cell.angle_alpha   90.00
_cell.angle_beta   90.00
_cell.angle_gamma   90.00
#
_symmetry.space_group_name_H-M   'P 1'
#
loop_
_entity.id
_entity.type
_entity.pdbx_description
1 polymer ?
#
loop_
_entity_poly.entity_id
_entity_poly.type
_entity_poly.pdbx_seq_one_letter_code
_entity_poly.pdbx_strand_id
1 'polypeptide(L)'
;MYCWCLGSNLYWRSFRTLLAESVLETDRAIEIVEARMLIDRAYAESLEAIGRGDLDSSNTPITSSNSKKLKKKVRGGEADAAATAARRGSLFRMNSEGLLESREQSELGILSSIIRAHGDQAARYNENVAAIQNEILPDLTSLHKTLAEEVLKIGLYGDALMLEL
;
A
#
# COMPACT_ATOMS: atom_id res chain seq x y z
N MET A 1 -31.33 -27.88 -46.80
CA MET A 1 -31.55 -26.52 -46.24
C MET A 1 -31.58 -26.65 -44.72
N TYR A 2 -30.41 -26.86 -44.08
CA TYR A 2 -30.21 -26.90 -42.63
C TYR A 2 -28.75 -26.51 -42.37
N CYS A 3 -28.44 -25.22 -42.32
CA CYS A 3 -27.09 -24.75 -41.99
C CYS A 3 -27.08 -23.53 -41.06
N TRP A 4 -28.25 -23.00 -40.69
CA TRP A 4 -28.38 -21.79 -39.88
C TRP A 4 -28.42 -22.06 -38.37
N CYS A 5 -28.89 -23.23 -37.91
CA CYS A 5 -29.00 -23.54 -36.49
C CYS A 5 -27.64 -23.78 -35.78
N LEU A 6 -26.61 -24.20 -36.52
CA LEU A 6 -25.26 -24.41 -35.97
C LEU A 6 -24.52 -23.10 -35.65
N GLY A 7 -24.77 -22.04 -36.43
CA GLY A 7 -24.16 -20.73 -36.21
C GLY A 7 -24.68 -20.03 -34.96
N SER A 8 -25.99 -20.07 -34.72
CA SER A 8 -26.64 -19.37 -33.61
C SER A 8 -26.21 -19.89 -32.24
N ASN A 9 -26.08 -21.22 -32.08
CA ASN A 9 -25.67 -21.84 -30.81
C ASN A 9 -24.18 -21.56 -30.50
N LEU A 10 -23.31 -21.63 -31.51
CA LEU A 10 -21.89 -21.30 -31.31
C LEU A 10 -21.70 -19.82 -30.95
N TYR A 11 -22.42 -18.91 -31.63
CA TYR A 11 -22.38 -17.48 -31.31
C TYR A 11 -22.84 -17.21 -29.87
N TRP A 12 -23.99 -17.77 -29.47
CA TRP A 12 -24.54 -17.58 -28.13
C TRP A 12 -23.57 -18.07 -27.04
N ARG A 13 -22.93 -19.22 -27.25
CA ARG A 13 -21.90 -19.74 -26.33
C ARG A 13 -20.71 -18.82 -26.21
N SER A 14 -20.14 -18.37 -27.33
CA SER A 14 -18.99 -17.45 -27.31
C SER A 14 -19.34 -16.13 -26.62
N PHE A 15 -20.54 -15.59 -26.88
CA PHE A 15 -21.02 -14.39 -26.22
C PHE A 15 -21.18 -14.58 -24.70
N ARG A 16 -21.74 -15.71 -24.25
CA ARG A 16 -21.81 -16.05 -22.81
C ARG A 16 -20.44 -16.14 -22.17
N THR A 17 -19.47 -16.75 -22.85
CA THR A 17 -18.10 -16.82 -22.35
C THR A 17 -17.52 -15.43 -22.16
N LEU A 18 -17.67 -14.54 -23.14
CA LEU A 18 -17.20 -13.15 -23.05
C LEU A 18 -17.86 -12.39 -21.88
N LEU A 19 -19.15 -12.58 -21.65
CA LEU A 19 -19.85 -11.98 -20.51
C LEU A 19 -19.41 -12.54 -19.15
N ALA A 20 -19.09 -13.83 -19.08
CA ALA A 20 -18.55 -14.42 -17.85
C ALA A 20 -17.13 -13.92 -17.57
N GLU A 21 -16.30 -13.79 -18.61
CA GLU A 21 -14.95 -13.26 -18.51
C GLU A 21 -14.93 -11.80 -18.06
N SER A 22 -15.89 -10.96 -18.47
CA SER A 22 -15.94 -9.56 -18.03
C SER A 22 -16.23 -9.41 -16.52
N VAL A 23 -17.07 -10.28 -15.95
CA VAL A 23 -17.30 -10.33 -14.49
C VAL A 23 -16.02 -10.72 -13.76
N LEU A 24 -15.34 -11.78 -14.22
CA LEU A 24 -14.08 -12.24 -13.63
C LEU A 24 -12.96 -11.20 -13.71
N GLU A 25 -12.87 -10.46 -14.82
CA GLU A 25 -11.87 -9.40 -14.95
C GLU A 25 -12.16 -8.22 -14.01
N THR A 26 -13.45 -7.96 -13.72
CA THR A 26 -13.85 -6.96 -12.73
C THR A 26 -13.49 -7.41 -11.31
N ASP A 27 -13.70 -8.69 -10.96
CA ASP A 27 -13.23 -9.26 -9.70
C ASP A 27 -11.72 -9.10 -9.53
N ARG A 28 -10.96 -9.44 -10.59
CA ARG A 28 -9.51 -9.28 -10.60
C ARG A 28 -9.08 -7.82 -10.41
N ALA A 29 -9.79 -6.87 -11.02
CA ALA A 29 -9.53 -5.46 -10.85
C ALA A 29 -9.71 -5.03 -9.38
N ILE A 30 -10.74 -5.52 -8.70
CA ILE A 30 -10.96 -5.27 -7.26
C ILE A 30 -9.76 -5.76 -6.45
N GLU A 31 -9.33 -7.01 -6.66
CA GLU A 31 -8.18 -7.59 -5.93
C GLU A 31 -6.90 -6.78 -6.14
N ILE A 32 -6.63 -6.33 -7.36
CA ILE A 32 -5.45 -5.52 -7.70
C ILE A 32 -5.49 -4.18 -6.95
N VAL A 33 -6.65 -3.53 -6.92
CA VAL A 33 -6.84 -2.24 -6.24
C VAL A 33 -6.70 -2.38 -4.73
N GLU A 34 -7.26 -3.43 -4.13
CA GLU A 34 -7.09 -3.74 -2.71
C GLU A 34 -5.63 -4.03 -2.35
N ALA A 35 -4.95 -4.85 -3.15
CA ALA A 35 -3.54 -5.14 -2.96
C ALA A 35 -2.70 -3.86 -3.05
N ARG A 36 -3.00 -2.98 -4.00
CA ARG A 36 -2.31 -1.69 -4.15
C ARG A 36 -2.53 -0.79 -2.93
N MET A 37 -3.76 -0.70 -2.43
CA MET A 37 -4.08 0.05 -1.21
C MET A 37 -3.27 -0.44 -0.01
N LEU A 38 -3.14 -1.76 0.16
CA LEU A 38 -2.34 -2.34 1.25
C LEU A 38 -0.86 -1.99 1.13
N ILE A 39 -0.30 -2.02 -0.08
CA ILE A 39 1.08 -1.65 -0.36
C ILE A 39 1.31 -0.17 -0.05
N ASP A 40 0.44 0.71 -0.54
CA ASP A 40 0.56 2.16 -0.33
C ASP A 40 0.46 2.50 1.16
N ARG A 41 -0.42 1.81 1.92
CA ARG A 41 -0.52 1.95 3.38
C ARG A 41 0.76 1.52 4.09
N ALA A 42 1.29 0.33 3.76
CA ALA A 42 2.53 -0.16 4.37
C ALA A 42 3.73 0.75 4.07
N TYR A 43 3.75 1.34 2.88
CA TYR A 43 4.78 2.28 2.48
C TYR A 43 4.66 3.62 3.23
N ALA A 44 3.43 4.16 3.37
CA ALA A 44 3.17 5.34 4.18
C ALA A 44 3.65 5.15 5.63
N GLU A 45 3.28 4.04 6.27
CA GLU A 45 3.71 3.70 7.62
C GLU A 45 5.24 3.64 7.77
N SER A 46 5.92 3.06 6.77
CA SER A 46 7.37 2.96 6.75
C SER A 46 8.05 4.33 6.66
N LEU A 47 7.53 5.21 5.81
CA LEU A 47 8.03 6.58 5.66
C LEU A 47 7.80 7.42 6.93
N GLU A 48 6.63 7.30 7.56
CA GLU A 48 6.36 7.99 8.82
C GLU A 48 7.27 7.51 9.95
N ALA A 49 7.57 6.21 10.03
CA ALA A 49 8.47 5.65 11.03
C ALA A 49 9.91 6.16 10.84
N ILE A 50 10.38 6.29 9.59
CA ILE A 50 11.66 6.93 9.27
C ILE A 50 11.63 8.40 9.72
N GLY A 51 10.56 9.14 9.42
CA GLY A 51 10.42 10.54 9.82
C GLY A 51 10.40 10.76 11.33
N ARG A 52 9.91 9.77 12.10
CA ARG A 52 9.92 9.77 13.58
C ARG A 52 11.24 9.29 14.19
N GLY A 53 12.13 8.69 13.40
CA GLY A 53 13.34 8.03 13.91
C GLY A 53 13.06 6.71 14.63
N ASP A 54 11.86 6.14 14.44
CA ASP A 54 11.44 4.87 15.05
C ASP A 54 12.01 3.70 14.24
N LEU A 55 13.33 3.48 14.33
CA LEU A 55 14.04 2.37 13.69
C LEU A 55 14.46 1.32 14.73
N ASP A 56 14.30 0.03 14.43
CA ASP A 56 14.86 -1.05 15.25
C ASP A 56 16.39 -1.12 15.07
N SER A 57 17.05 -1.86 15.96
CA SER A 57 18.47 -2.24 15.91
C SER A 57 18.94 -2.86 14.58
N SER A 58 18.01 -3.34 13.75
CA SER A 58 18.26 -3.85 12.39
C SER A 58 17.96 -2.84 11.28
N ASN A 59 17.81 -1.54 11.62
CA ASN A 59 17.41 -0.45 10.71
C ASN A 59 16.05 -0.66 10.00
N THR A 60 15.17 -1.48 10.56
CA THR A 60 13.80 -1.65 10.06
C THR A 60 12.84 -0.70 10.79
N PRO A 61 11.93 -0.01 10.08
CA PRO A 61 10.98 0.88 10.73
C PRO A 61 10.05 0.14 11.70
N ILE A 62 9.93 0.64 12.93
CA ILE A 62 9.04 0.11 13.95
C ILE A 62 7.63 0.60 13.63
N THR A 63 6.90 -0.20 12.88
CA THR A 63 5.48 0.05 12.62
C THR A 63 4.64 -0.22 13.87
N SER A 64 3.46 0.39 13.95
CA SER A 64 2.55 0.32 15.11
C SER A 64 2.18 -1.13 15.50
N SER A 65 2.17 -2.07 14.54
CA SER A 65 1.95 -3.50 14.77
C SER A 65 3.08 -4.18 15.55
N ASN A 66 4.32 -3.71 15.43
CA ASN A 66 5.50 -4.24 16.12
C ASN A 66 5.80 -3.55 17.47
N SER A 67 5.27 -2.34 17.67
CA SER A 67 5.43 -1.58 18.93
C SER A 67 4.94 -2.33 20.18
N LYS A 68 3.92 -3.19 20.06
CA LYS A 68 3.41 -4.04 21.16
C LYS A 68 4.38 -5.15 21.58
N LYS A 69 5.23 -5.63 20.67
CA LYS A 69 6.25 -6.66 20.97
C LYS A 69 7.49 -6.05 21.62
N LEU A 70 7.86 -4.82 21.26
CA LEU A 70 9.03 -4.14 21.83
C LEU A 70 8.81 -3.70 23.30
N LYS A 71 7.61 -3.21 23.66
CA LYS A 71 7.29 -2.80 25.05
C LYS A 71 7.36 -3.94 26.07
N LYS A 72 7.29 -5.21 25.64
CA LYS A 72 7.45 -6.37 26.54
C LYS A 72 8.93 -6.70 26.84
N LYS A 73 9.87 -6.24 26.00
CA LYS A 73 11.30 -6.56 26.14
C LYS A 73 12.09 -5.49 26.90
N VAL A 74 11.66 -4.23 26.86
CA VAL A 74 12.37 -3.10 27.52
C VAL A 74 12.20 -3.09 29.04
N ARG A 75 11.17 -3.74 29.60
CA ARG A 75 10.91 -3.73 31.05
C ARG A 75 11.81 -4.67 31.89
N GLY A 76 12.79 -5.35 31.28
CA GLY A 76 13.59 -6.39 31.95
C GLY A 76 15.11 -6.17 31.94
N GLY A 77 15.63 -5.01 31.55
CA GLY A 77 17.06 -4.86 31.25
C GLY A 77 17.72 -3.51 31.55
N GLU A 78 17.14 -2.65 32.38
CA GLU A 78 17.80 -1.41 32.82
C GLU A 78 18.27 -1.53 34.27
N ALA A 79 19.50 -2.05 34.46
CA ALA A 79 20.22 -1.92 35.73
C ALA A 79 21.75 -1.76 35.60
N ASP A 80 22.41 -2.13 34.49
CA ASP A 80 23.88 -2.31 34.52
C ASP A 80 24.73 -1.50 33.51
N ALA A 81 24.22 -0.44 32.88
CA ALA A 81 24.97 0.32 31.86
C ALA A 81 25.56 1.66 32.32
N ALA A 82 25.70 1.90 33.63
CA ALA A 82 26.12 3.21 34.17
C ALA A 82 27.63 3.35 34.51
N ALA A 83 28.51 2.42 34.13
CA ALA A 83 29.86 2.36 34.71
C ALA A 83 31.08 2.48 33.75
N THR A 84 30.92 2.89 32.49
CA THR A 84 32.07 2.82 31.55
C THR A 84 32.22 3.99 30.56
N ALA A 85 31.99 5.22 31.01
CA ALA A 85 32.18 6.43 30.17
C ALA A 85 33.16 7.45 30.77
N ALA A 86 34.13 7.02 31.58
CA ALA A 86 35.15 7.91 32.16
C ALA A 86 36.55 7.32 32.01
N ARG A 87 37.20 7.55 30.84
CA ARG A 87 38.66 7.69 30.67
C ARG A 87 39.09 7.62 29.19
N ARG A 88 39.40 8.79 28.64
CA ARG A 88 40.35 9.12 27.52
C ARG A 88 39.78 10.34 26.79
N GLY A 89 40.46 11.45 26.57
CA GLY A 89 41.83 11.86 26.80
C GLY A 89 41.92 13.32 26.34
N SER A 90 42.71 14.11 27.06
CA SER A 90 42.98 15.53 26.81
C SER A 90 43.88 15.74 25.59
N LEU A 91 43.91 17.00 25.10
CA LEU A 91 44.76 17.62 24.07
C LEU A 91 44.39 17.40 22.59
N PHE A 92 43.67 18.37 22.01
CA PHE A 92 44.22 19.38 21.09
C PHE A 92 43.13 20.43 20.81
N ARG A 93 43.36 21.67 21.25
CA ARG A 93 42.46 22.81 21.01
C ARG A 93 43.14 23.70 19.97
N MET A 94 42.67 23.67 18.72
CA MET A 94 42.98 24.67 17.71
C MET A 94 41.71 24.99 16.90
N ASN A 95 41.38 26.28 16.89
CA ASN A 95 40.33 26.98 16.14
C ASN A 95 39.84 26.30 14.84
N SER A 96 38.75 25.53 14.93
CA SER A 96 37.91 25.12 13.78
C SER A 96 36.41 25.35 13.98
N GLU A 97 36.00 25.96 15.11
CA GLU A 97 34.59 26.06 15.54
C GLU A 97 33.71 26.82 14.51
N GLY A 98 34.21 27.88 13.88
CA GLY A 98 33.40 28.67 12.93
C GLY A 98 33.12 28.02 11.56
N LEU A 99 33.91 27.02 11.14
CA LEU A 99 33.71 26.36 9.83
C LEU A 99 32.97 25.02 9.95
N LEU A 100 33.08 24.36 11.12
CA LEU A 100 32.32 23.14 11.43
C LEU A 100 30.88 23.46 11.81
N GLU A 101 30.61 24.54 12.56
CA GLU A 101 29.24 24.94 12.89
C GLU A 101 28.41 25.31 11.64
N SER A 102 29.03 25.94 10.64
CA SER A 102 28.37 26.30 9.37
C SER A 102 28.09 25.07 8.49
N ARG A 103 28.96 24.04 8.55
CA ARG A 103 28.78 22.78 7.84
C ARG A 103 27.80 21.84 8.54
N GLU A 104 27.84 21.75 9.86
CA GLU A 104 26.87 21.01 10.66
C GLU A 104 25.47 21.63 10.57
N GLN A 105 25.35 22.97 10.53
CA GLN A 105 24.07 23.64 10.26
C GLN A 105 23.54 23.36 8.84
N SER A 106 24.43 23.26 7.85
CA SER A 106 24.06 22.87 6.48
C SER A 106 23.62 21.40 6.39
N GLU A 107 24.33 20.48 7.05
CA GLU A 107 24.02 19.05 7.07
C GLU A 107 22.73 18.74 7.86
N LEU A 108 22.49 19.43 8.98
CA LEU A 108 21.22 19.37 9.72
C LEU A 108 20.04 19.96 8.91
N GLY A 109 20.29 21.00 8.12
CA GLY A 109 19.31 21.56 7.18
C GLY A 109 18.92 20.56 6.09
N ILE A 110 19.88 19.82 5.53
CA ILE A 110 19.63 18.78 4.55
C ILE A 110 18.84 17.61 5.18
N LEU A 111 19.26 17.13 6.35
CA LEU A 111 18.56 16.02 7.04
C LEU A 111 17.11 16.37 7.40
N SER A 112 16.87 17.58 7.91
CA SER A 112 15.51 18.05 8.22
C SER A 112 14.66 18.19 6.96
N SER A 113 15.23 18.62 5.83
CA SER A 113 14.53 18.65 4.54
C SER A 113 14.13 17.25 4.04
N ILE A 114 15.01 16.25 4.22
CA ILE A 114 14.74 14.85 3.84
C ILE A 114 13.64 14.26 4.71
N ILE A 115 13.70 14.46 6.03
CA ILE A 115 12.67 14.01 6.97
C ILE A 115 11.31 14.60 6.60
N ARG A 116 11.27 15.90 6.31
CA ARG A 116 10.04 16.58 5.87
C ARG A 116 9.53 16.02 4.55
N ALA A 117 10.41 15.83 3.57
CA ALA A 117 10.03 15.26 2.27
C ALA A 117 9.44 13.84 2.40
N HIS A 118 9.98 13.01 3.28
CA HIS A 118 9.42 11.68 3.57
C HIS A 118 8.05 11.78 4.27
N GLY A 119 7.87 12.75 5.17
CA GLY A 119 6.57 13.02 5.79
C GLY A 119 5.51 13.46 4.78
N ASP A 120 5.86 14.39 3.89
CA ASP A 120 4.98 14.85 2.81
C ASP A 120 4.65 13.70 1.85
N GLN A 121 5.61 12.83 1.56
CA GLN A 121 5.39 11.65 0.73
C GLN A 121 4.47 10.64 1.42
N ALA A 122 4.64 10.39 2.72
CA ALA A 122 3.75 9.51 3.49
C ALA A 122 2.31 10.02 3.49
N ALA A 123 2.11 11.34 3.66
CA ALA A 123 0.80 11.96 3.59
C ALA A 123 0.11 11.70 2.23
N ARG A 124 0.84 11.82 1.11
CA ARG A 124 0.31 11.51 -0.22
C ARG A 124 -0.10 10.06 -0.39
N TYR A 125 0.65 9.11 0.18
CA TYR A 125 0.24 7.70 0.14
C TYR A 125 -1.02 7.46 0.98
N ASN A 126 -1.14 8.10 2.14
CA ASN A 126 -2.36 8.03 2.95
C ASN A 126 -3.57 8.65 2.23
N GLU A 127 -3.39 9.77 1.54
CA GLU A 127 -4.42 10.38 0.67
C GLU A 127 -4.85 9.41 -0.44
N ASN A 128 -3.90 8.77 -1.13
CA ASN A 128 -4.19 7.78 -2.16
C ASN A 128 -4.96 6.57 -1.59
N VAL A 129 -4.57 6.08 -0.42
CA VAL A 129 -5.28 4.99 0.29
C VAL A 129 -6.71 5.42 0.60
N ALA A 130 -6.92 6.65 1.07
CA ALA A 130 -8.25 7.17 1.34
C ALA A 130 -9.10 7.30 0.07
N ALA A 131 -8.53 7.79 -1.03
CA ALA A 131 -9.22 7.88 -2.32
C ALA A 131 -9.60 6.49 -2.85
N ILE A 132 -8.68 5.52 -2.80
CA ILE A 132 -8.95 4.14 -3.20
C ILE A 132 -10.08 3.55 -2.35
N GLN A 133 -10.02 3.73 -1.03
CA GLN A 133 -10.95 3.11 -0.10
C GLN A 133 -12.35 3.72 -0.14
N ASN A 134 -12.46 5.04 -0.32
CA ASN A 134 -13.74 5.75 -0.21
C ASN A 134 -14.41 6.00 -1.55
N GLU A 135 -13.67 6.00 -2.66
CA GLU A 135 -14.20 6.33 -3.98
C GLU A 135 -14.09 5.12 -4.92
N ILE A 136 -12.87 4.63 -5.15
CA ILE A 136 -12.60 3.64 -6.21
C ILE A 136 -13.19 2.26 -5.88
N LEU A 137 -12.93 1.73 -4.68
CA LEU A 137 -13.42 0.40 -4.30
C LEU A 137 -14.95 0.31 -4.25
N PRO A 138 -15.68 1.27 -3.64
CA PRO A 138 -17.14 1.29 -3.68
C PRO A 138 -17.70 1.31 -5.10
N ASP A 139 -17.14 2.15 -5.98
CA ASP A 139 -17.58 2.26 -7.37
C ASP A 139 -17.36 0.96 -8.14
N LEU A 140 -16.18 0.35 -7.98
CA LEU A 140 -15.83 -0.90 -8.66
C LEU A 140 -16.69 -2.08 -8.16
N THR A 141 -16.98 -2.12 -6.86
CA THR A 141 -17.87 -3.14 -6.26
C THR A 141 -19.32 -2.97 -6.74
N SER A 142 -19.79 -1.72 -6.84
CA SER A 142 -21.13 -1.41 -7.36
C SER A 142 -21.25 -1.81 -8.84
N LEU A 143 -20.22 -1.51 -9.63
CA LEU A 143 -20.13 -1.90 -11.03
C LEU A 143 -20.15 -3.42 -11.19
N HIS A 144 -19.33 -4.15 -10.41
CA HIS A 144 -19.29 -5.61 -10.43
C HIS A 144 -20.67 -6.22 -10.18
N LYS A 145 -21.36 -5.75 -9.12
CA LYS A 145 -22.70 -6.23 -8.78
C LYS A 145 -23.69 -5.99 -9.92
N THR A 146 -23.67 -4.78 -10.50
CA THR A 146 -24.55 -4.41 -11.60
C THR A 146 -24.29 -5.29 -12.82
N LEU A 147 -23.02 -5.47 -13.18
CA LEU A 147 -22.60 -6.31 -14.30
C LEU A 147 -23.01 -7.77 -14.10
N ALA A 148 -22.80 -8.33 -12.90
CA ALA A 148 -23.19 -9.70 -12.59
C ALA A 148 -24.70 -9.91 -12.72
N GLU A 149 -25.51 -8.96 -12.26
CA GLU A 149 -26.97 -8.99 -12.42
C GLU A 149 -27.40 -8.89 -13.90
N GLU A 150 -26.75 -8.04 -14.69
CA GLU A 150 -27.02 -7.90 -16.12
C GLU A 150 -26.64 -9.15 -16.91
N VAL A 151 -25.46 -9.72 -16.65
CA VAL A 151 -25.00 -10.96 -17.28
C VAL A 151 -25.96 -12.11 -16.98
N LEU A 152 -26.47 -12.20 -15.75
CA LEU A 152 -27.49 -13.18 -15.38
C LEU A 152 -28.77 -13.00 -16.22
N LYS A 153 -29.30 -11.77 -16.30
CA LYS A 153 -30.52 -11.46 -17.06
C LYS A 153 -30.35 -11.79 -18.54
N ILE A 154 -29.24 -11.35 -19.13
CA ILE A 154 -28.93 -11.60 -20.54
C ILE A 154 -28.81 -13.11 -20.77
N GLY A 155 -28.13 -13.83 -19.88
CA GLY A 155 -28.04 -15.29 -19.92
C GLY A 155 -29.41 -15.98 -19.95
N LEU A 156 -30.33 -15.58 -19.08
CA LEU A 156 -31.69 -16.12 -19.05
C LEU A 156 -32.48 -15.83 -20.34
N TYR A 157 -32.41 -14.60 -20.84
CA TYR A 157 -33.12 -14.22 -22.06
C TYR A 157 -32.57 -14.90 -23.30
N GLY A 158 -31.24 -15.00 -23.43
CA GLY A 158 -30.66 -15.67 -24.58
C GLY A 158 -30.85 -17.18 -24.53
N ASP A 159 -30.84 -17.81 -23.36
CA ASP A 159 -31.19 -19.22 -23.24
C ASP A 159 -32.65 -19.49 -23.65
N ALA A 160 -33.59 -18.60 -23.26
CA ALA A 160 -34.98 -18.70 -23.70
C ALA A 160 -35.13 -18.53 -25.22
N LEU A 161 -34.46 -17.53 -25.82
CA LEU A 161 -34.47 -17.31 -27.26
C LEU A 161 -33.87 -18.50 -28.03
N MET A 162 -32.81 -19.10 -27.52
CA MET A 162 -32.18 -20.27 -28.14
C MET A 162 -33.03 -21.54 -28.06
N LEU A 163 -34.02 -21.60 -27.17
CA LEU A 163 -35.00 -22.69 -27.12
C LEU A 163 -36.15 -22.49 -28.13
N GLU A 164 -36.43 -21.25 -28.52
CA GLU A 164 -37.49 -20.91 -29.50
C GLU A 164 -37.03 -21.04 -30.96
N LEU A 165 -35.71 -21.00 -31.21
CA LEU A 165 -35.06 -21.08 -32.54
C LEU A 165 -34.71 -22.52 -32.96
#